data_AF-A0A359M3A3-F1
#
_entry.id   AF-A0A359M3A3-F1
#
_cell.length_a   1.000
_cell.length_b   1.000
_cell.length_c   1.000
_cell.angle_alpha   90.00
_cell.angle_beta   90.00
_cell.angle_gamma   90.00
#
_symmetry.space_group_name_H-M   'P 1'
#
loop_
_entity.id
_entity.type
_entity.pdbx_description
1 polymer ?
#
loop_
_entity_poly.entity_id
_entity_poly.type
_entity_poly.pdbx_seq_one_letter_code
_entity_poly.pdbx_strand_id
1 'polypeptide(L)'
;MEELHTSFFRKLAIAAWLGPVGVLRFLNHRERIAKGLPEGVREVMNALGCWRSHLNSTAAEAQSWNLICEQVRGTGPFGDLPLAVITAATRDEGFTGHWHSLQRELAGLSTNSVWHIVPGSGHSSLITEREHAQTTLDAVRAILEA
;
A
#
# COMPACT_ATOMS: atom_id res chain seq x y z
N MET A 1 3.75 -13.29 14.41
CA MET A 1 3.85 -12.51 13.16
C MET A 1 3.84 -13.44 11.94
N GLU A 2 4.60 -14.54 11.99
CA GLU A 2 4.67 -15.57 10.95
C GLU A 2 3.32 -16.22 10.60
N GLU A 3 2.48 -16.56 11.59
CA GLU A 3 1.12 -17.11 11.34
C GLU A 3 0.17 -16.13 10.64
N LEU A 4 0.19 -14.85 10.99
CA LEU A 4 -0.63 -13.80 10.36
C LEU A 4 -0.24 -13.61 8.89
N HIS A 5 1.05 -13.73 8.61
CA HIS A 5 1.64 -13.61 7.30
C HIS A 5 1.27 -14.79 6.39
N THR A 6 1.40 -16.02 6.90
CA THR A 6 0.97 -17.24 6.20
C THR A 6 -0.55 -17.24 5.97
N SER A 7 -1.34 -16.73 6.92
CA SER A 7 -2.79 -16.55 6.79
C SER A 7 -3.16 -15.53 5.70
N PHE A 8 -2.47 -14.39 5.63
CA PHE A 8 -2.68 -13.36 4.60
C PHE A 8 -2.35 -13.88 3.19
N PHE A 9 -1.21 -14.52 3.00
CA PHE A 9 -0.83 -15.05 1.69
C PHE A 9 -1.71 -16.21 1.24
N ARG A 10 -2.15 -17.05 2.17
CA ARG A 10 -3.13 -18.08 1.87
C ARG A 10 -4.47 -17.48 1.45
N LYS A 11 -4.91 -16.37 2.08
CA LYS A 11 -6.10 -15.61 1.63
C LYS A 11 -5.91 -15.00 0.24
N LEU A 12 -4.73 -14.47 -0.10
CA LEU A 12 -4.44 -13.95 -1.44
C LEU A 12 -4.42 -15.06 -2.51
N ALA A 13 -3.83 -16.22 -2.21
CA ALA A 13 -3.85 -17.37 -3.11
C ALA A 13 -5.28 -17.89 -3.35
N ILE A 14 -6.12 -17.93 -2.30
CA ILE A 14 -7.55 -18.27 -2.41
C ILE A 14 -8.29 -17.19 -3.21
N ALA A 15 -8.00 -15.92 -2.98
CA ALA A 15 -8.58 -14.80 -3.71
C ALA A 15 -8.25 -14.84 -5.22
N ALA A 16 -7.05 -15.27 -5.61
CA ALA A 16 -6.69 -15.50 -7.01
C ALA A 16 -7.49 -16.63 -7.66
N TRP A 17 -7.83 -17.67 -6.89
CA TRP A 17 -8.72 -18.75 -7.32
C TRP A 17 -10.20 -18.34 -7.40
N LEU A 18 -10.67 -17.49 -6.49
CA LEU A 18 -12.08 -17.05 -6.42
C LEU A 18 -12.38 -15.79 -7.24
N GLY A 19 -11.35 -15.04 -7.65
CA GLY A 19 -11.47 -13.81 -8.45
C GLY A 19 -12.26 -13.98 -9.75
N PRO A 20 -12.04 -15.06 -10.54
CA PRO A 20 -12.82 -15.34 -11.73
C PRO A 20 -14.31 -15.64 -11.47
N VAL A 21 -14.69 -16.00 -10.24
CA VAL A 21 -16.08 -16.35 -9.84
C VAL A 21 -16.80 -15.17 -9.20
N GLY A 22 -16.16 -13.99 -9.10
CA GLY A 22 -16.81 -12.77 -8.61
C GLY A 22 -17.09 -12.73 -7.11
N VAL A 23 -16.57 -13.68 -6.31
CA VAL A 23 -16.78 -13.71 -4.84
C VAL A 23 -16.30 -12.43 -4.16
N LEU A 24 -15.20 -11.85 -4.68
CA LEU A 24 -14.67 -10.58 -4.19
C LEU A 24 -15.52 -9.35 -4.58
N ARG A 25 -16.38 -9.47 -5.60
CA ARG A 25 -17.42 -8.49 -5.94
C ARG A 25 -18.62 -8.61 -4.98
N PHE A 26 -18.92 -9.82 -4.51
CA PHE A 26 -20.03 -10.10 -3.60
C PHE A 26 -19.79 -9.62 -2.15
N LEU A 27 -18.54 -9.59 -1.69
CA LEU A 27 -18.18 -9.25 -0.30
C LEU A 27 -18.00 -7.73 -0.02
N ASN A 28 -18.31 -6.87 -0.98
CA ASN A 28 -18.20 -5.39 -0.92
C ASN A 28 -16.87 -4.78 -0.40
N HIS A 29 -15.81 -5.59 -0.27
CA HIS A 29 -14.48 -5.15 0.18
C HIS A 29 -13.87 -4.07 -0.74
N ARG A 30 -14.32 -4.03 -2.00
CA ARG A 30 -13.76 -3.21 -3.08
C ARG A 30 -14.28 -1.78 -3.10
N GLU A 31 -15.55 -1.55 -2.73
CA GLU A 31 -16.08 -0.19 -2.59
C GLU A 31 -15.34 0.62 -1.52
N ARG A 32 -14.85 -0.06 -0.48
CA ARG A 32 -14.06 0.59 0.58
C ARG A 32 -12.70 1.09 0.09
N ILE A 33 -12.03 0.35 -0.80
CA ILE A 33 -10.71 0.72 -1.33
C ILE A 33 -10.83 1.80 -2.40
N ALA A 34 -11.86 1.74 -3.24
CA ALA A 34 -12.09 2.71 -4.31
C ALA A 34 -12.84 3.98 -3.86
N LYS A 35 -13.14 4.11 -2.56
CA LYS A 35 -13.80 5.30 -1.99
C LYS A 35 -12.95 6.54 -2.24
N GLY A 36 -13.59 7.61 -2.73
CA GLY A 36 -12.96 8.89 -3.07
C GLY A 36 -12.58 9.01 -4.55
N LEU A 37 -12.49 7.90 -5.29
CA LEU A 37 -12.14 7.92 -6.71
C LEU A 37 -13.30 8.42 -7.59
N PRO A 38 -13.00 9.12 -8.70
CA PRO A 38 -13.99 9.41 -9.74
C PRO A 38 -14.60 8.12 -10.30
N GLU A 39 -15.85 8.20 -10.74
CA GLU A 39 -16.64 7.04 -11.15
C GLU A 39 -15.95 6.16 -12.20
N GLY A 40 -15.44 6.76 -13.28
CA GLY A 40 -14.74 6.00 -14.33
C GLY A 40 -13.46 5.31 -13.85
N VAL A 41 -12.74 5.89 -12.88
CA VAL A 41 -11.53 5.28 -12.30
C VAL A 41 -11.90 4.14 -11.35
N ARG A 42 -12.97 4.31 -10.58
CA ARG A 42 -13.51 3.26 -9.69
C ARG A 42 -13.91 2.01 -10.48
N GLU A 43 -14.50 2.16 -11.65
CA GLU A 43 -14.83 1.03 -12.53
C GLU A 43 -13.59 0.27 -13.01
N VAL A 44 -12.55 0.99 -13.45
CA VAL A 44 -11.27 0.39 -13.85
C VAL A 44 -10.63 -0.36 -12.68
N MET A 45 -10.61 0.24 -11.48
CA MET A 45 -10.08 -0.40 -10.28
C MET A 45 -10.85 -1.67 -9.91
N ASN A 46 -12.18 -1.65 -10.04
CA ASN A 46 -13.02 -2.82 -9.84
C ASN A 46 -12.74 -3.92 -10.89
N ALA A 47 -12.51 -3.53 -12.14
CA ALA A 47 -12.18 -4.46 -13.23
C ALA A 47 -10.81 -5.11 -13.01
N LEU A 48 -9.79 -4.36 -12.57
CA LEU A 48 -8.47 -4.88 -12.20
C LEU A 48 -8.56 -6.01 -11.17
N GLY A 49 -9.43 -5.84 -10.16
CA GLY A 49 -9.65 -6.87 -9.17
C GLY A 49 -10.25 -8.18 -9.73
N CYS A 50 -10.86 -8.17 -10.91
CA CYS A 50 -11.35 -9.38 -11.59
C CYS A 50 -10.38 -9.89 -12.66
N TRP A 51 -9.33 -9.14 -12.96
CA TRP A 51 -8.40 -9.49 -14.01
C TRP A 51 -7.45 -10.60 -13.54
N ARG A 52 -7.61 -11.79 -14.12
CA ARG A 52 -6.88 -12.99 -13.70
C ARG A 52 -5.36 -12.82 -13.73
N SER A 53 -4.81 -12.12 -14.73
CA SER A 53 -3.36 -11.87 -14.77
C SER A 53 -2.91 -10.98 -13.60
N HIS A 54 -3.65 -9.92 -13.28
CA HIS A 54 -3.36 -9.06 -12.13
C HIS A 54 -3.37 -9.88 -10.83
N LEU A 55 -4.43 -10.67 -10.60
CA LEU A 55 -4.54 -11.51 -9.40
C LEU A 55 -3.44 -12.58 -9.31
N ASN A 56 -3.09 -13.21 -10.43
CA ASN A 56 -2.01 -14.19 -10.47
C ASN A 56 -0.66 -13.53 -10.14
N SER A 57 -0.39 -12.35 -10.70
CA SER A 57 0.84 -11.59 -10.41
C SER A 57 0.91 -11.20 -8.94
N THR A 58 -0.17 -10.68 -8.35
CA THR A 58 -0.23 -10.36 -6.91
C THR A 58 -0.01 -11.60 -6.05
N ALA A 59 -0.56 -12.76 -6.45
CA ALA A 59 -0.33 -14.01 -5.72
C ALA A 59 1.12 -14.49 -5.83
N ALA A 60 1.76 -14.35 -7.01
CA ALA A 60 3.16 -14.70 -7.20
C ALA A 60 4.11 -13.80 -6.41
N GLU A 61 3.83 -12.49 -6.36
CA GLU A 61 4.55 -11.53 -5.52
C GLU A 61 4.46 -11.91 -4.04
N ALA A 62 3.23 -12.18 -3.56
CA ALA A 62 2.97 -12.65 -2.20
C ALA A 62 3.76 -13.93 -1.85
N GLN A 63 3.79 -14.91 -2.75
CA GLN A 63 4.56 -16.15 -2.55
C GLN A 63 6.07 -15.91 -2.53
N SER A 64 6.54 -14.84 -3.17
CA SER A 64 7.94 -14.45 -3.25
C SER A 64 8.38 -13.51 -2.13
N TRP A 65 7.53 -13.25 -1.12
CA TRP A 65 7.79 -12.25 -0.10
C TRP A 65 9.13 -12.40 0.61
N ASN A 66 9.51 -13.61 1.01
CA ASN A 66 10.78 -13.84 1.71
C ASN A 66 11.99 -13.46 0.85
N LEU A 67 11.94 -13.80 -0.45
CA LEU A 67 12.95 -13.42 -1.42
C LEU A 67 13.02 -11.90 -1.60
N ILE A 68 11.86 -11.24 -1.73
CA ILE A 68 11.78 -9.78 -1.86
C ILE A 68 12.37 -9.11 -0.60
N CYS A 69 12.02 -9.57 0.59
CA CYS A 69 12.57 -9.04 1.83
C CYS A 69 14.08 -9.27 1.95
N GLU A 70 14.61 -10.39 1.45
CA GLU A 70 16.05 -10.63 1.41
C GLU A 70 16.76 -9.64 0.49
N GLN A 71 16.21 -9.40 -0.71
CA GLN A 71 16.72 -8.40 -1.63
C GLN A 71 16.71 -6.99 -1.03
N VAL A 72 15.60 -6.59 -0.39
CA VAL A 72 15.46 -5.28 0.27
C VAL A 72 16.44 -5.13 1.44
N ARG A 73 16.69 -6.19 2.23
CA ARG A 73 17.72 -6.13 3.30
C ARG A 73 19.12 -5.83 2.75
N GLY A 74 19.38 -6.14 1.48
CA GLY A 74 20.65 -5.86 0.81
C GLY A 74 20.83 -4.43 0.28
N THR A 75 19.79 -3.58 0.28
CA THR A 75 19.87 -2.25 -0.38
C THR A 75 20.68 -1.22 0.39
N GLY A 76 20.90 -1.41 1.70
CA GLY A 76 21.58 -0.43 2.55
C GLY A 76 20.83 0.92 2.68
N PRO A 77 21.42 1.92 3.34
CA PRO A 77 20.86 3.27 3.44
C PRO A 77 20.99 4.04 2.11
N PHE A 78 20.18 5.09 1.95
CA PHE A 78 20.14 5.98 0.79
C PHE A 78 21.11 7.16 0.88
N GLY A 79 21.84 7.33 1.98
CA GLY A 79 22.77 8.45 2.15
C GLY A 79 22.01 9.78 2.31
N ASP A 80 22.31 10.79 1.48
CA ASP A 80 21.66 12.11 1.52
C ASP A 80 20.56 12.30 0.46
N LEU A 81 20.17 11.23 -0.25
CA LEU A 81 19.15 11.32 -1.28
C LEU A 81 17.84 11.85 -0.69
N PRO A 82 17.18 12.84 -1.31
CA PRO A 82 15.90 13.35 -0.83
C PRO A 82 14.86 12.22 -0.68
N LEU A 83 14.28 12.09 0.52
CA LEU A 83 13.29 11.06 0.82
C LEU A 83 12.07 11.64 1.55
N ALA A 84 10.88 11.53 0.95
CA ALA A 84 9.62 11.81 1.63
C ALA A 84 8.88 10.52 1.97
N VAL A 85 8.59 10.29 3.25
CA VAL A 85 7.74 9.20 3.72
C VAL A 85 6.38 9.75 4.14
N ILE A 86 5.37 9.54 3.31
CA ILE A 86 4.00 9.99 3.55
C ILE A 86 3.17 8.84 4.12
N THR A 87 2.75 9.01 5.37
CA THR A 87 2.11 7.98 6.19
C THR A 87 0.68 8.36 6.49
N ALA A 88 -0.23 7.40 6.45
CA ALA A 88 -1.61 7.62 6.84
C ALA A 88 -1.72 7.80 8.36
N ALA A 89 -2.74 8.52 8.83
CA ALA A 89 -2.98 8.63 10.27
C ALA A 89 -3.32 7.27 10.89
N THR A 90 -4.02 6.42 10.14
CA THR A 90 -4.49 5.13 10.63
C THR A 90 -4.16 3.98 9.66
N ARG A 91 -3.82 2.84 10.25
CA ARG A 91 -3.84 1.52 9.61
C ARG A 91 -4.73 0.61 10.45
N ASP A 92 -5.05 -0.59 9.96
CA ASP A 92 -5.96 -1.56 10.61
C ASP A 92 -5.89 -1.55 12.15
N GLU A 93 -7.05 -1.73 12.79
CA GLU A 93 -7.21 -1.60 14.25
C GLU A 93 -6.11 -2.34 15.03
N GLY A 94 -5.44 -1.61 15.94
CA GLY A 94 -4.37 -2.16 16.79
C GLY A 94 -2.97 -2.20 16.15
N PHE A 95 -2.82 -1.91 14.85
CA PHE A 95 -1.52 -1.97 14.16
C PHE A 95 -0.87 -0.60 13.89
N THR A 96 -1.63 0.51 14.03
CA THR A 96 -1.17 1.87 13.69
C THR A 96 0.17 2.25 14.32
N GLY A 97 0.35 2.03 15.63
CA GLY A 97 1.58 2.43 16.31
C GLY A 97 2.83 1.69 15.83
N HIS A 98 2.73 0.36 15.66
CA HIS A 98 3.82 -0.43 15.10
C HIS A 98 4.12 -0.05 13.65
N TRP A 99 3.07 0.16 12.85
CA TRP A 99 3.24 0.62 11.48
C TRP A 99 3.93 1.99 11.39
N HIS A 100 3.56 2.95 12.25
CA HIS A 100 4.24 4.25 12.32
C HIS A 100 5.72 4.12 12.70
N SER A 101 6.09 3.17 13.57
CA SER A 101 7.52 2.86 13.84
C SER A 101 8.24 2.44 12.56
N LEU A 102 7.65 1.52 11.80
CA LEU A 102 8.23 1.06 10.52
C LEU A 102 8.36 2.21 9.50
N GLN A 103 7.38 3.11 9.44
CA GLN A 103 7.46 4.28 8.55
C GLN A 103 8.57 5.26 8.98
N ARG A 104 8.77 5.44 10.29
CA ARG A 104 9.89 6.24 10.82
C ARG A 104 11.24 5.59 10.49
N GLU A 105 11.34 4.27 10.60
CA GLU A 105 12.55 3.52 10.22
C GLU A 105 12.87 3.69 8.73
N LEU A 106 11.85 3.66 7.86
CA LEU A 106 12.02 3.96 6.43
C LEU A 106 12.55 5.37 6.20
N ALA A 107 12.06 6.38 6.93
CA ALA A 107 12.57 7.74 6.82
C ALA A 107 14.05 7.85 7.26
N GLY A 108 14.47 6.99 8.20
CA GLY A 108 15.87 6.89 8.64
C GLY A 108 16.84 6.31 7.60
N LEU A 109 16.36 5.84 6.45
CA LEU A 109 17.23 5.38 5.35
C LEU A 109 18.00 6.54 4.71
N SER A 110 17.51 7.78 4.81
CA SER A 110 18.21 8.97 4.32
C SER A 110 18.43 9.99 5.44
N THR A 111 19.55 10.70 5.38
CA THR A 111 19.83 11.87 6.23
C THR A 111 19.10 13.13 5.77
N ASN A 112 18.59 13.14 4.54
CA ASN A 112 17.78 14.20 3.95
C ASN A 112 16.34 13.71 3.76
N SER A 113 15.64 13.50 4.87
CA SER A 113 14.29 12.93 4.84
C SER A 113 13.26 13.76 5.58
N VAL A 114 12.02 13.64 5.11
CA VAL A 114 10.83 14.13 5.79
C VAL A 114 9.88 12.97 6.01
N TRP A 115 9.41 12.83 7.25
CA TRP A 115 8.33 11.90 7.59
C TRP A 115 7.11 12.70 7.98
N HIS A 116 6.00 12.49 7.27
CA HIS A 116 4.76 13.21 7.48
C HIS A 116 3.58 12.25 7.63
N ILE A 117 2.77 12.48 8.66
CA ILE A 117 1.52 11.75 8.89
C ILE A 117 0.37 12.66 8.44
N VAL A 118 -0.43 12.18 7.48
CA VAL A 118 -1.58 12.93 6.95
C VAL A 118 -2.78 12.75 7.91
N PRO A 119 -3.23 13.79 8.63
CA PRO A 119 -4.32 13.68 9.61
C PRO A 119 -5.62 13.16 8.98
N GLY A 120 -6.39 12.38 9.73
CA GLY A 120 -7.69 11.86 9.28
C GLY A 120 -7.64 10.81 8.16
N SER A 121 -6.45 10.50 7.64
CA SER A 121 -6.30 9.55 6.54
C SER A 121 -6.23 8.08 6.99
N GLY A 122 -6.76 7.21 6.14
CA GLY A 122 -6.51 5.78 6.14
C GLY A 122 -5.54 5.38 5.01
N HIS A 123 -5.18 4.10 4.96
CA HIS A 123 -4.15 3.62 4.03
C HIS A 123 -4.43 3.93 2.54
N SER A 124 -5.63 3.61 2.04
CA SER A 124 -5.97 3.89 0.63
C SER A 124 -6.32 5.36 0.37
N SER A 125 -6.81 6.08 1.39
CA SER A 125 -7.26 7.45 1.20
C SER A 125 -6.13 8.40 0.80
N LEU A 126 -4.87 8.07 1.12
CA LEU A 126 -3.68 8.81 0.69
C LEU A 126 -3.58 8.99 -0.83
N ILE A 127 -4.24 8.13 -1.61
CA ILE A 127 -4.27 8.21 -3.08
C ILE A 127 -5.68 8.34 -3.64
N THR A 128 -6.72 7.99 -2.87
CA THR A 128 -8.10 8.00 -3.38
C THR A 128 -8.92 9.21 -2.94
N GLU A 129 -8.67 9.80 -1.77
CA GLU A 129 -9.39 10.98 -1.30
C GLU A 129 -8.62 12.23 -1.71
N ARG A 130 -9.28 13.18 -2.38
CA ARG A 130 -8.64 14.34 -3.03
C ARG A 130 -7.71 15.12 -2.12
N GLU A 131 -8.16 15.44 -0.91
CA GLU A 131 -7.39 16.26 0.04
C GLU A 131 -6.12 15.55 0.51
N HIS A 132 -6.21 14.27 0.86
CA HIS A 132 -5.05 13.47 1.26
C HIS A 132 -4.10 13.21 0.08
N ALA A 133 -4.66 12.95 -1.11
CA ALA A 133 -3.89 12.77 -2.33
C ALA A 133 -3.12 14.03 -2.73
N GLN A 134 -3.69 15.22 -2.48
CA GLN A 134 -2.98 16.48 -2.69
C GLN A 134 -1.73 16.57 -1.81
N THR A 135 -1.81 16.17 -0.54
CA THR A 135 -0.63 16.12 0.34
C THR A 135 0.46 15.19 -0.19
N THR A 136 0.07 14.01 -0.69
CA THR A 136 1.01 13.08 -1.34
C THR A 136 1.66 13.71 -2.59
N LEU A 137 0.87 14.39 -3.42
CA LEU A 137 1.38 15.06 -4.63
C LEU A 137 2.32 16.22 -4.33
N ASP A 138 2.01 17.02 -3.31
CA ASP A 138 2.86 18.14 -2.89
C ASP A 138 4.22 17.63 -2.38
N ALA A 139 4.24 16.50 -1.66
CA ALA A 139 5.48 15.85 -1.27
C ALA A 139 6.30 15.36 -2.47
N VAL A 140 5.66 14.77 -3.48
CA VAL A 140 6.35 14.36 -4.72
C VAL A 140 6.95 15.58 -5.44
N ARG A 141 6.21 16.68 -5.55
CA ARG A 141 6.72 17.93 -6.16
C ARG A 141 7.91 18.49 -5.39
N ALA A 142 7.82 18.54 -4.06
CA ALA A 142 8.92 19.02 -3.22
C ALA A 142 10.21 18.22 -3.42
N ILE A 143 10.12 16.90 -3.62
CA ILE A 143 11.29 16.05 -3.92
C ILE A 143 11.85 16.30 -5.32
N LEU A 144 11.00 16.57 -6.32
CA LEU A 144 11.43 16.88 -7.69
C LEU A 144 12.08 18.27 -7.83
N GLU A 145 11.77 19.17 -6.90
CA GLU A 145 12.26 20.56 -6.87
C GLU A 145 13.48 20.75 -5.95
N ALA A 146 13.85 19.74 -5.16
CA ALA A 146 14.99 19.74 -4.22
C ALA A 146 16.33 19.41 -4.91
#